data_AF-D8MV68-F1
#
_entry.id   AF-D8MV68-F1
#
_cell.length_a   1.000
_cell.length_b   1.000
_cell.length_c   1.000
_cell.angle_alpha   90.00
_cell.angle_beta   90.00
_cell.angle_gamma   90.00
#
_symmetry.space_group_name_H-M   'P 1'
#
loop_
_entity.id
_entity.type
_entity.pdbx_description
1 polymer ?
#
loop_
_entity_poly.entity_id
_entity_poly.type
_entity_poly.pdbx_seq_one_letter_code
_entity_poly.pdbx_strand_id
1 'polypeptide(L)' 'MAKSWFHHSDCTTEEANLLILSYTARNIKTEKNLAADYKSWTVSALLPETKYEPIPSKRWEQPIWSRV' A
#
# COMPACT_ATOMS: atom_id res chain seq x y z
N MET A 1 -11.27 0.18 14.20
CA MET A 1 -10.29 -0.13 13.13
C MET A 1 -9.22 0.93 13.20
N ALA A 2 -7.97 0.54 13.48
CA ALA A 2 -6.86 1.47 13.41
C ALA A 2 -6.65 1.84 11.93
N LYS A 3 -6.22 3.06 11.65
CA LYS A 3 -5.82 3.48 10.32
C LYS A 3 -4.39 4.00 10.41
N SER A 4 -3.53 3.55 9.52
CA SER A 4 -2.17 4.05 9.41
C SER A 4 -1.93 4.66 8.04
N TRP A 5 -0.89 5.47 8.00
CA TRP A 5 -0.39 6.03 6.75
C TRP A 5 0.59 5.05 6.14
N PHE A 6 0.27 4.55 4.96
CA PHE A 6 1.19 3.81 4.12
C PHE A 6 1.91 4.78 3.19
N HIS A 7 3.25 4.76 3.19
CA HIS A 7 4.06 5.67 2.40
C HIS A 7 4.68 4.96 1.21
N HIS A 8 4.43 5.48 0.01
CA HIS A 8 5.18 5.16 -1.20
C HIS A 8 6.27 6.22 -1.39
N SER A 9 7.53 5.85 -1.19
CA SER A 9 8.68 6.74 -1.45
C SER A 9 9.11 6.65 -2.91
N ASP A 10 9.93 7.62 -3.35
CA ASP A 10 10.66 7.58 -4.62
C ASP A 10 9.81 7.45 -5.89
N CYS A 11 8.54 7.88 -5.84
CA CYS A 11 7.65 7.81 -6.98
C CYS A 11 7.93 8.95 -7.98
N THR A 12 7.86 8.64 -9.27
CA THR A 12 7.81 9.65 -10.32
C THR A 12 6.48 10.41 -10.31
N THR A 13 6.41 11.55 -11.00
CA THR A 13 5.17 12.35 -11.09
C THR A 13 4.02 11.53 -11.68
N GLU A 14 4.28 10.72 -12.70
CA GLU A 14 3.27 9.88 -13.35
C GLU A 14 2.76 8.78 -12.40
N GLU A 15 3.67 8.06 -11.75
CA GLU A 15 3.34 7.04 -10.76
C GLU A 15 2.54 7.61 -9.59
N ALA A 16 2.95 8.78 -9.08
CA ALA A 16 2.24 9.44 -7.99
C ALA A 16 0.79 9.80 -8.38
N ASN A 17 0.58 10.29 -9.59
CA ASN A 17 -0.75 10.60 -10.10
C ASN A 17 -1.60 9.33 -10.28
N LEU A 18 -1.03 8.26 -10.85
CA LEU A 18 -1.72 6.97 -10.99
C LEU A 18 -2.10 6.37 -9.63
N LEU A 19 -1.20 6.45 -8.64
CA LEU A 19 -1.49 6.01 -7.27
C LEU A 19 -2.66 6.77 -6.68
N ILE A 20 -2.65 8.11 -6.75
CA ILE A 20 -3.75 8.95 -6.25
C ILE A 20 -5.07 8.59 -6.95
N LEU A 21 -5.09 8.43 -8.27
CA LEU A 21 -6.27 8.01 -9.03
C LEU A 21 -6.79 6.63 -8.57
N SER A 22 -5.89 5.67 -8.35
CA SER A 22 -6.26 4.32 -7.92
C SER A 22 -6.85 4.30 -6.49
N TYR A 23 -6.30 5.10 -5.58
CA TYR A 23 -6.77 5.18 -4.20
C TYR A 23 -8.06 5.99 -4.08
N THR A 24 -8.20 7.08 -4.83
CA THR A 24 -9.43 7.87 -4.87
C THR A 24 -10.59 7.07 -5.45
N ALA A 25 -10.36 6.23 -6.48
CA ALA A 25 -11.36 5.28 -6.98
C ALA A 25 -11.83 4.28 -5.90
N ARG A 26 -10.97 3.97 -4.93
CA ARG A 26 -11.28 3.12 -3.75
C ARG A 26 -11.79 3.92 -2.55
N ASN A 27 -12.01 5.22 -2.71
CA ASN A 27 -12.43 6.15 -1.66
C ASN A 27 -11.47 6.18 -0.44
N ILE A 28 -10.17 6.02 -0.71
CA ILE A 28 -9.10 6.09 0.27
C ILE A 28 -8.50 7.50 0.25
N LYS A 29 -8.26 8.09 1.44
CA LYS A 29 -7.61 9.40 1.56
C LYS A 29 -6.13 9.29 1.23
N THR A 30 -5.63 10.19 0.40
CA THR A 30 -4.23 10.26 0.00
C THR A 30 -3.65 11.66 0.14
N GLU A 31 -2.38 11.74 0.52
CA GLU A 31 -1.58 12.96 0.56
C GLU A 31 -0.37 12.80 -0.36
N LYS A 32 -0.02 13.86 -1.07
CA LYS A 32 1.15 13.91 -1.95
C LYS A 32 2.13 14.94 -1.41
N ASN A 33 3.35 14.53 -1.10
CA ASN A 33 4.43 15.41 -0.65
C ASN A 33 5.62 15.34 -1.61
N LEU A 34 6.31 16.46 -1.80
CA LEU A 34 7.56 16.50 -2.57
C LEU A 34 8.69 16.01 -1.66
N ALA A 35 9.51 15.08 -2.14
CA ALA A 35 10.65 14.56 -1.38
C ALA A 35 11.79 15.60 -1.30
N ALA A 36 12.73 15.38 -0.39
CA ALA A 36 13.88 16.26 -0.16
C ALA A 36 14.79 16.42 -1.39
N ASP A 37 14.77 15.44 -2.29
CA ASP A 37 15.53 15.47 -3.55
C ASP A 37 14.87 16.34 -4.65
N TYR A 38 13.73 16.98 -4.35
CA TYR A 38 12.93 17.85 -5.24
C TYR A 38 12.50 17.24 -6.58
N LYS A 39 12.80 15.97 -6.81
CA LYS A 39 12.54 15.24 -8.06
C LYS A 39 11.55 14.10 -7.87
N SER A 40 11.56 13.47 -6.71
CA SER A 40 10.66 12.38 -6.35
C SER A 40 9.48 12.88 -5.52
N TRP A 41 8.37 12.15 -5.61
CA TRP A 41 7.17 12.35 -4.81
C TRP A 41 7.04 11.24 -3.77
N THR A 42 6.56 11.60 -2.59
CA THR A 42 6.10 10.64 -1.57
C THR A 42 4.58 10.69 -1.53
N VAL A 43 3.92 9.55 -1.73
CA VAL A 43 2.45 9.44 -1.66
C VAL A 43 2.09 8.66 -0.41
N SER A 44 1.33 9.30 0.48
CA SER A 44 0.82 8.67 1.71
C SER A 44 -0.65 8.31 1.51
N ALA A 45 -1.03 7.06 1.78
CA ALA A 45 -2.41 6.60 1.71
C ALA A 45 -2.89 6.15 3.10
N LEU A 46 -4.11 6.54 3.50
CA LEU A 46 -4.69 6.18 4.78
C LEU A 46 -5.42 4.83 4.67
N LEU A 47 -4.73 3.74 4.99
CA LEU A 47 -5.31 2.40 4.93
C LEU A 47 -5.82 1.94 6.30
N PRO A 48 -6.93 1.17 6.35
CA PRO A 48 -7.33 0.49 7.57
C PRO A 48 -6.33 -0.63 7.86
N GLU A 49 -5.76 -0.62 9.05
CA GLU A 49 -4.94 -1.71 9.53
C GLU A 49 -5.82 -2.81 10.11
N THR A 50 -5.58 -4.04 9.66
CA THR A 50 -6.10 -5.23 10.33
C THR A 50 -5.06 -5.69 11.34
N LYS A 51 -5.47 -5.86 12.60
CA LYS A 51 -4.60 -6.44 13.64
C LYS A 51 -4.19 -7.88 13.31
N TYR A 52 -5.01 -8.54 12.50
CA TYR A 52 -4.79 -9.92 12.07
C TYR A 52 -4.08 -9.91 10.73
N GLU A 53 -3.07 -10.77 10.64
CA GLU A 53 -2.44 -11.12 9.38
C GLU A 53 -3.49 -11.71 8.43
N PRO A 54 -3.37 -11.45 7.11
CA PRO A 54 -4.23 -12.10 6.14
C PRO A 54 -4.06 -13.61 6.25
N ILE A 55 -5.15 -14.32 6.54
CA ILE A 55 -5.13 -15.78 6.62
C ILE A 55 -4.82 -16.32 5.22
N PRO A 56 -3.67 -16.99 5.00
CA PRO A 56 -3.34 -17.50 3.68
C PRO A 56 -4.35 -18.58 3.29
N SER A 57 -4.75 -18.56 2.02
CA SER A 57 -5.66 -19.59 1.52
C SER A 57 -4.90 -20.91 1.35
N LYS A 58 -5.38 -21.99 1.95
CA LYS A 58 -4.81 -23.34 1.78
C LYS A 58 -5.03 -23.93 0.38
N ARG A 59 -5.66 -23.20 -0.54
CA ARG A 59 -6.13 -23.73 -1.82
C ARG A 59 -4.99 -24.19 -2.75
N TRP A 60 -3.79 -23.64 -2.58
CA TRP A 60 -2.60 -24.02 -3.36
C TRP A 60 -1.46 -24.55 -2.49
N GLU A 61 -1.69 -24.80 -1.20
CA GLU A 61 -0.68 -25.39 -0.32
C GLU A 61 -0.60 -26.91 -0.54
N GLN A 62 0.60 -27.40 -0.88
CA GLN A 62 0.84 -28.84 -0.93
C GLN A 62 1.07 -29.38 0.49
N PRO A 63 0.47 -30.52 0.87
CA PRO A 63 0.65 -31.11 2.21
C PRO A 63 2.12 -31.43 2.54
N ILE A 64 2.97 -31.61 1.53
CA ILE A 64 4.39 -31.89 1.70
C ILE A 64 5.19 -30.68 2.22
N TRP A 65 4.70 -29.46 2.01
CA TRP A 65 5.35 -28.23 2.49
C TRP A 65 5.10 -27.95 3.97
N SER A 66 4.06 -28.54 4.57
CA SER A 66 3.74 -28.38 5.99
C SER A 66 4.36 -29.46 6.89
N ARG A 67 5.18 -30.37 6.35
CA ARG A 67 5.74 -31.53 7.08
C ARG A 67 7.18 -31.30 7.60
N VAL A 68 7.58 -30.05 7.79
CA VAL A 68 8.90 -29.69 8.35
C VAL A 68 8.76 -29.33 9.81
#